data_AF-R7TPP9-F1
#
_entry.id   AF-R7TPP9-F1
#
_cell.length_a   1.000
_cell.length_b   1.000
_cell.length_c   1.000
_cell.angle_alpha   90.00
_cell.angle_beta   90.00
_cell.angle_gamma   90.00
#
_symmetry.space_group_name_H-M   'P 1'
#
loop_
_entity.id
_entity.type
_entity.pdbx_description
1 polymer ?
#
loop_
_entity_poly.entity_id
_entity_poly.type
_entity_poly.pdbx_seq_one_letter_code
_entity_poly.pdbx_strand_id
1 'polypeptide(L)'
;MAHTFKYLCSFYSRDNRAPRQRDFIDQFKRDIQRYEEKHKPSRKYLICTDWESSTKSRDKFFSDQCESSDKIIFLYDGEEEKDVDFKHYETKAVGLHRIQKTHFVPIGLAGIQDTYFSNRGLPEYKPIRFGVGNDAACWKRFWEEILPEDAREQDMDGPRISPQDEFPRKYTCTTK
;
A
#
# COMPACT_ATOMS: atom_id res chain seq x y z
N MET A 1 -26.11 -17.03 0.82
CA MET A 1 -24.90 -16.83 0.00
C MET A 1 -23.80 -16.38 0.94
N ALA A 2 -22.66 -17.09 1.01
CA ALA A 2 -21.57 -16.68 1.88
C ALA A 2 -21.05 -15.32 1.39
N HIS A 3 -21.02 -14.31 2.26
CA HIS A 3 -20.30 -13.08 1.97
C HIS A 3 -18.82 -13.44 1.87
N THR A 4 -18.30 -13.59 0.65
CA THR A 4 -16.87 -13.72 0.43
C THR A 4 -16.26 -12.38 0.79
N PHE A 5 -15.66 -12.29 1.98
CA PHE A 5 -14.87 -11.12 2.32
C PHE A 5 -13.76 -11.00 1.27
N LYS A 6 -13.70 -9.86 0.57
CA LYS A 6 -12.64 -9.57 -0.38
C LYS A 6 -11.52 -8.89 0.41
N TYR A 7 -10.31 -9.44 0.32
CA TYR A 7 -9.13 -8.85 0.96
C TYR A 7 -8.78 -7.55 0.25
N LEU A 8 -8.59 -6.48 1.02
CA LEU A 8 -8.14 -5.20 0.46
C LEU A 8 -6.75 -5.37 -0.13
N CYS A 9 -5.86 -5.96 0.65
CA CYS A 9 -4.50 -6.22 0.24
C CYS A 9 -3.88 -7.40 0.99
N SER A 10 -2.98 -8.11 0.31
CA SER A 10 -2.10 -9.09 0.92
C SER A 10 -0.65 -8.63 0.85
N PHE A 11 0.09 -8.77 1.95
CA PHE A 11 1.52 -8.53 2.01
C PHE A 11 2.28 -9.82 1.74
N TYR A 12 3.05 -9.81 0.67
CA TYR A 12 4.06 -10.82 0.40
C TYR A 12 5.41 -10.32 0.89
N SER A 13 6.04 -11.11 1.75
CA SER A 13 7.15 -10.66 2.58
C SER A 13 8.16 -11.79 2.75
N ARG A 14 9.46 -11.48 2.71
CA ARG A 14 10.51 -12.51 2.52
C ARG A 14 10.60 -13.49 3.69
N ASP A 15 10.72 -12.96 4.90
CA ASP A 15 10.90 -13.76 6.13
C ASP A 15 10.45 -12.94 7.34
N ASN A 16 9.82 -13.59 8.33
CA ASN A 16 9.33 -12.96 9.56
C ASN A 16 10.45 -12.37 10.44
N ARG A 17 11.70 -12.69 10.12
CA ARG A 17 12.90 -12.13 10.74
C ARG A 17 13.36 -10.82 10.14
N ALA A 18 12.78 -10.35 9.03
CA ALA A 18 13.10 -9.08 8.39
C ALA A 18 12.44 -7.91 9.17
N PRO A 19 13.15 -7.19 10.06
CA PRO A 19 12.49 -6.30 11.02
C PRO A 19 11.82 -5.11 10.33
N ARG A 20 12.43 -4.59 9.26
CA ARG A 20 11.88 -3.46 8.50
C ARG A 20 10.55 -3.80 7.83
N GLN A 21 10.45 -4.98 7.23
CA GLN A 21 9.22 -5.45 6.61
C GLN A 21 8.12 -5.62 7.67
N ARG A 22 8.51 -6.10 8.87
CA ARG A 22 7.60 -6.27 10.01
C ARG A 22 7.09 -4.95 10.54
N ASP A 23 7.98 -4.02 10.83
CA ASP A 23 7.61 -2.72 11.38
C ASP A 23 6.68 -1.96 10.42
N PHE A 24 6.91 -2.08 9.11
CA PHE A 24 6.02 -1.53 8.09
C PHE A 24 4.61 -2.14 8.15
N ILE A 25 4.52 -3.48 8.17
CA ILE A 25 3.25 -4.21 8.26
C ILE A 25 2.49 -3.85 9.54
N ASP A 26 3.18 -3.86 10.68
CA ASP A 26 2.58 -3.60 11.99
C ASP A 26 2.07 -2.15 12.05
N GLN A 27 2.82 -1.19 11.48
CA GLN A 27 2.36 0.19 11.37
C GLN A 27 1.12 0.30 10.48
N PHE A 28 1.14 -0.32 9.29
CA PHE A 28 0.00 -0.28 8.38
C PHE A 28 -1.26 -0.89 8.99
N LYS A 29 -1.14 -2.02 9.71
CA LYS A 29 -2.26 -2.64 10.44
C LYS A 29 -2.85 -1.71 11.50
N ARG A 30 -2.02 -1.01 12.26
CA ARG A 30 -2.51 -0.04 13.25
C ARG A 30 -3.26 1.10 12.57
N ASP A 31 -2.76 1.58 11.44
CA ASP A 31 -3.37 2.71 10.74
C ASP A 31 -4.66 2.31 10.01
N ILE A 32 -4.75 1.10 9.42
CA ILE A 32 -6.03 0.61 8.87
C ILE A 32 -7.07 0.48 9.96
N GLN A 33 -6.69 -0.02 11.14
CA GLN A 33 -7.62 -0.22 12.23
C GLN A 33 -8.20 1.13 12.70
N ARG A 34 -7.32 2.13 12.87
CA ARG A 34 -7.73 3.51 13.18
C ARG A 34 -8.65 4.10 12.11
N TYR A 35 -8.34 3.84 10.83
CA TYR A 35 -9.17 4.27 9.72
C TYR A 35 -10.56 3.62 9.80
N GLU A 36 -10.64 2.31 10.01
CA GLU A 36 -11.91 1.58 10.15
C GLU A 36 -12.75 2.08 11.33
N GLU A 37 -12.11 2.36 12.46
CA GLU A 37 -12.77 2.91 13.66
C GLU A 37 -13.38 4.30 13.39
N LYS A 38 -12.65 5.16 12.67
CA LYS A 38 -13.06 6.53 12.35
C LYS A 38 -14.14 6.57 11.28
N HIS A 39 -13.95 5.84 10.17
CA HIS A 39 -14.80 5.95 8.98
C HIS A 39 -15.94 4.92 8.96
N LYS A 40 -15.88 3.89 9.81
CA LYS A 40 -16.90 2.81 9.90
C LYS A 40 -17.35 2.32 8.52
N PRO A 41 -16.40 1.89 7.66
CA PRO A 41 -16.74 1.46 6.31
C PRO A 41 -17.74 0.32 6.34
N SER A 42 -18.57 0.22 5.31
CA SER A 42 -19.58 -0.84 5.17
C SER A 42 -18.98 -2.26 5.11
N ARG A 43 -17.67 -2.36 4.90
CA ARG A 43 -16.89 -3.61 4.90
C ARG A 43 -15.58 -3.38 5.65
N LYS A 44 -15.16 -4.38 6.44
CA LYS A 44 -13.81 -4.43 6.99
C LYS A 44 -12.80 -4.77 5.91
N TYR A 45 -11.69 -4.08 5.91
CA TYR A 45 -10.51 -4.38 5.12
C TYR A 45 -9.75 -5.52 5.78
N LEU A 46 -9.70 -6.65 5.10
CA LEU A 46 -8.85 -7.75 5.55
C LEU A 46 -7.45 -7.58 4.99
N ILE A 47 -6.48 -7.50 5.90
CA ILE A 47 -5.05 -7.53 5.60
C ILE A 47 -4.53 -8.91 5.95
N CYS A 48 -3.87 -9.56 5.00
CA CYS A 48 -3.19 -10.83 5.23
C CYS A 48 -1.70 -10.70 5.00
N THR A 49 -0.93 -11.39 5.81
CA THR A 49 0.53 -11.44 5.68
C THR A 49 1.00 -12.89 5.64
N ASP A 50 2.01 -13.14 4.81
CA ASP A 50 2.57 -14.48 4.61
C ASP A 50 3.01 -15.13 5.94
N TRP A 51 3.51 -14.32 6.87
CA TRP A 51 4.09 -14.80 8.13
C TRP A 51 3.07 -15.20 9.20
N GLU A 52 1.92 -14.53 9.25
CA GLU A 52 0.85 -14.89 10.18
C GLU A 52 0.15 -16.17 9.72
N SER A 53 0.31 -16.52 8.45
CA SER A 53 -0.14 -17.76 7.87
C SER A 53 0.80 -18.92 8.19
N SER A 54 1.33 -19.01 9.42
CA SER A 54 2.31 -20.00 9.92
C SER A 54 1.91 -21.47 9.77
N THR A 55 0.69 -21.73 9.28
CA THR A 55 0.12 -23.05 9.00
C THR A 55 -0.05 -23.34 7.50
N LYS A 56 0.17 -22.38 6.61
CA LYS A 56 0.08 -22.55 5.14
C LYS A 56 1.47 -22.45 4.51
N SER A 57 1.74 -23.27 3.51
CA SER A 57 2.89 -23.07 2.63
C SER A 57 2.74 -21.76 1.86
N ARG A 58 3.86 -21.15 1.45
CA ARG A 58 3.90 -19.92 0.62
C ARG A 58 2.96 -20.00 -0.58
N ASP A 59 2.91 -21.16 -1.26
CA ASP A 59 2.02 -21.37 -2.41
C ASP A 59 0.55 -21.23 -2.04
N LYS A 60 0.16 -21.82 -0.90
CA LYS A 60 -1.23 -21.78 -0.42
C LYS A 60 -1.61 -20.39 0.10
N PHE A 61 -0.68 -19.69 0.75
CA PHE A 61 -0.90 -18.29 1.10
C PHE A 61 -1.12 -17.46 -0.17
N PHE A 62 -0.26 -17.61 -1.17
CA PHE A 62 -0.36 -16.86 -2.41
C PHE A 62 -1.67 -17.15 -3.16
N SER A 63 -2.04 -18.42 -3.32
CA SER A 63 -3.28 -18.79 -4.02
C SER A 63 -4.54 -18.35 -3.27
N ASP A 64 -4.58 -18.56 -1.95
CA ASP A 64 -5.78 -18.31 -1.16
C ASP A 64 -5.99 -16.82 -0.86
N GLN A 65 -4.91 -16.06 -0.72
CA GLN A 65 -4.93 -14.69 -0.19
C GLN A 65 -4.46 -13.68 -1.23
N CYS A 66 -3.28 -13.86 -1.82
CA CYS A 66 -2.75 -12.89 -2.78
C CYS A 66 -3.60 -12.84 -4.06
N GLU A 67 -3.88 -13.99 -4.69
CA GLU A 67 -4.66 -14.01 -5.93
C GLU A 67 -6.12 -13.58 -5.78
N SER A 68 -6.65 -13.65 -4.56
CA SER A 68 -8.03 -13.27 -4.23
C SER A 68 -8.16 -11.83 -3.71
N SER A 69 -7.04 -11.17 -3.44
CA SER A 69 -6.99 -9.77 -2.99
C SER A 69 -7.13 -8.80 -4.15
N ASP A 70 -7.68 -7.61 -3.87
CA ASP A 70 -7.68 -6.50 -4.83
C ASP A 70 -6.25 -6.04 -5.15
N LYS A 71 -5.38 -6.06 -4.14
CA LYS A 71 -3.99 -5.64 -4.26
C LYS A 71 -3.04 -6.66 -3.64
N ILE A 72 -1.88 -6.84 -4.24
CA ILE A 72 -0.77 -7.60 -3.66
C ILE A 72 0.40 -6.65 -3.46
N ILE A 73 0.83 -6.51 -2.21
CA ILE A 73 1.91 -5.62 -1.82
C ILE A 73 3.17 -6.45 -1.61
N PHE A 74 4.24 -6.10 -2.33
CA PHE A 74 5.55 -6.69 -2.14
C PHE A 74 6.46 -5.70 -1.42
N LEU A 75 7.08 -6.14 -0.33
CA LEU A 75 8.02 -5.34 0.45
C LEU A 75 9.46 -5.67 0.05
N TYR A 76 10.23 -4.64 -0.28
CA TYR A 76 11.61 -4.75 -0.72
C TYR A 76 12.52 -4.05 0.27
N ASP A 77 13.42 -4.76 0.94
CA ASP A 77 14.45 -4.21 1.83
C ASP A 77 15.88 -4.36 1.28
N GLY A 78 16.04 -5.01 0.12
CA GLY A 78 17.31 -5.14 -0.60
C GLY A 78 17.92 -6.54 -0.51
N GLU A 79 17.37 -7.43 0.30
CA GLU A 79 17.87 -8.81 0.46
C GLU A 79 17.09 -9.84 -0.38
N GLU A 80 16.14 -9.40 -1.22
CA GLU A 80 15.29 -10.28 -2.03
C GLU A 80 16.06 -11.00 -3.15
N GLU A 81 17.21 -10.47 -3.58
CA GLU A 81 17.95 -11.02 -4.71
C GLU A 81 18.37 -12.48 -4.50
N LYS A 82 18.55 -12.87 -3.24
CA LYS A 82 18.95 -14.22 -2.81
C LYS A 82 17.77 -15.14 -2.54
N ASP A 83 16.52 -14.63 -2.54
CA ASP A 83 15.32 -15.43 -2.31
C ASP A 83 14.65 -15.81 -3.64
N VAL A 84 14.86 -17.06 -4.05
CA VAL A 84 14.32 -17.62 -5.31
C VAL A 84 12.80 -17.64 -5.29
N ASP A 85 12.19 -17.96 -4.15
CA ASP A 85 10.74 -18.00 -4.02
C ASP A 85 10.17 -16.59 -4.14
N PHE A 86 10.80 -15.59 -3.50
CA PHE A 86 10.35 -14.20 -3.62
C PHE A 86 10.27 -13.76 -5.09
N LYS A 87 11.31 -14.06 -5.89
CA LYS A 87 11.32 -13.78 -7.34
C LYS A 87 10.23 -14.51 -8.11
N HIS A 88 9.97 -15.77 -7.76
CA HIS A 88 8.91 -16.58 -8.36
C HIS A 88 7.53 -15.97 -8.12
N TYR A 89 7.20 -15.60 -6.88
CA TYR A 89 5.91 -15.00 -6.55
C TYR A 89 5.79 -13.56 -7.02
N GLU A 90 6.89 -12.80 -7.08
CA GLU A 90 6.93 -11.48 -7.74
C GLU A 90 6.50 -11.61 -9.20
N THR A 91 7.08 -12.57 -9.92
CA THR A 91 6.74 -12.81 -11.33
C THR A 91 5.26 -13.17 -11.49
N LYS A 92 4.71 -14.02 -10.60
CA LYS A 92 3.28 -14.35 -10.58
C LYS A 92 2.43 -13.10 -10.34
N ALA A 93 2.76 -12.28 -9.34
CA ALA A 93 2.00 -11.09 -8.99
C ALA A 93 2.00 -10.04 -10.11
N VAL A 94 3.15 -9.82 -10.75
CA VAL A 94 3.27 -8.96 -11.95
C VAL A 94 2.43 -9.52 -13.10
N GLY A 95 2.45 -10.83 -13.33
CA GLY A 95 1.60 -11.49 -14.33
C GLY A 95 0.11 -11.23 -14.09
N LEU A 96 -0.34 -11.36 -12.83
CA LEU A 96 -1.72 -11.10 -12.43
C LEU A 96 -2.12 -9.62 -12.59
N HIS A 97 -1.19 -8.70 -12.32
CA HIS A 97 -1.39 -7.26 -12.57
C HIS A 97 -1.55 -6.95 -14.06
N ARG A 98 -0.71 -7.53 -14.91
CA ARG A 98 -0.76 -7.31 -16.36
C ARG A 98 -2.07 -7.78 -16.98
N ILE A 99 -2.69 -8.83 -16.44
CA ILE A 99 -4.02 -9.31 -16.85
C ILE A 99 -5.17 -8.67 -16.05
N GLN A 100 -4.89 -7.63 -15.26
CA GLN A 100 -5.87 -6.88 -14.46
C GLN A 100 -6.66 -7.72 -13.44
N LYS A 101 -6.12 -8.86 -13.00
CA LYS A 101 -6.76 -9.71 -11.99
C LYS A 101 -6.54 -9.19 -10.56
N THR A 102 -5.36 -8.64 -10.27
CA THR A 102 -5.01 -8.04 -8.96
C THR A 102 -3.97 -6.96 -9.16
N HIS A 103 -3.98 -5.90 -8.35
CA HIS A 103 -3.03 -4.81 -8.52
C HIS A 103 -1.74 -5.04 -7.70
N PHE A 104 -0.64 -5.29 -8.41
CA PHE A 104 0.70 -5.36 -7.82
C PHE A 104 1.22 -3.98 -7.38
N VAL A 105 1.58 -3.87 -6.09
CA VAL A 105 2.12 -2.64 -5.46
C VAL A 105 3.50 -2.92 -4.86
N PRO A 106 4.58 -2.45 -5.48
CA PRO A 106 5.92 -2.58 -4.90
C PRO A 106 6.23 -1.46 -3.91
N ILE A 107 6.72 -1.82 -2.73
CA ILE A 107 7.14 -0.89 -1.68
C ILE A 107 8.62 -1.10 -1.36
N GLY A 108 9.42 -0.05 -1.58
CA GLY A 108 10.83 -0.05 -1.20
C GLY A 108 11.01 0.44 0.24
N LEU A 109 11.77 -0.30 1.04
CA LEU A 109 12.15 0.02 2.41
C LEU A 109 13.66 0.30 2.44
N ALA A 110 14.05 1.44 3.01
CA ALA A 110 15.41 1.89 3.32
C ALA A 110 16.56 1.10 2.63
N GLY A 111 17.10 1.65 1.53
CA GLY A 111 18.28 1.10 0.83
C GLY A 111 18.02 0.67 -0.61
N ILE A 112 16.77 0.64 -1.06
CA ILE A 112 16.43 0.38 -2.46
C ILE A 112 16.78 1.59 -3.34
N GLN A 113 17.73 1.40 -4.25
CA GLN A 113 18.13 2.41 -5.24
C GLN A 113 17.04 2.65 -6.29
N ASP A 114 17.01 3.84 -6.91
CA ASP A 114 16.05 4.17 -7.98
C ASP A 114 16.10 3.19 -9.15
N THR A 115 17.28 2.65 -9.44
CA THR A 115 17.51 1.71 -10.54
C THR A 115 17.12 0.27 -10.21
N TYR A 116 16.75 -0.05 -8.96
CA TYR A 116 16.54 -1.42 -8.50
C TYR A 116 15.52 -2.19 -9.35
N PHE A 117 14.36 -1.58 -9.63
CA PHE A 117 13.31 -2.21 -10.44
C PHE A 117 13.68 -2.28 -11.92
N SER A 118 14.32 -1.23 -12.45
CA SER A 118 14.79 -1.22 -13.84
C SER A 118 15.83 -2.32 -14.09
N ASN A 119 16.76 -2.52 -13.16
CA ASN A 119 17.78 -3.57 -13.22
C ASN A 119 17.18 -4.99 -13.17
N ARG A 120 15.97 -5.13 -12.60
CA ARG A 120 15.22 -6.40 -12.52
C ARG A 120 14.24 -6.60 -13.69
N GLY A 121 14.28 -5.74 -14.71
CA GLY A 121 13.39 -5.85 -15.87
C GLY A 121 11.95 -5.42 -15.58
N LEU A 122 11.76 -4.58 -14.55
CA LEU A 122 10.49 -4.00 -14.14
C LEU A 122 10.52 -2.45 -14.21
N PRO A 123 11.02 -1.82 -15.29
CA PRO A 123 11.21 -0.37 -15.37
C PRO A 123 9.90 0.43 -15.28
N GLU A 124 8.76 -0.19 -15.59
CA GLU A 124 7.44 0.43 -15.49
C GLU A 124 6.99 0.65 -14.04
N TYR A 125 7.55 -0.09 -13.09
CA TYR A 125 7.17 -0.03 -11.69
C TYR A 125 8.03 0.96 -10.91
N LYS A 126 7.38 1.98 -10.35
CA LYS A 126 8.01 3.00 -9.49
C LYS A 126 7.59 2.78 -8.04
N PRO A 127 8.42 2.13 -7.21
CA PRO A 127 8.05 1.80 -5.84
C PRO A 127 7.78 3.05 -5.01
N ILE A 128 6.89 2.93 -4.03
CA ILE A 128 6.79 3.92 -2.94
C ILE A 128 7.91 3.60 -1.96
N ARG A 129 8.75 4.59 -1.64
CA ARG A 129 9.99 4.38 -0.89
C ARG A 129 9.91 4.95 0.52
N PHE A 130 10.03 4.10 1.52
CA PHE A 130 10.06 4.46 2.94
C PHE A 130 11.49 4.43 3.48
N GLY A 131 11.78 5.24 4.51
CA GLY A 131 13.08 5.30 5.17
C GLY A 131 14.11 6.21 4.48
N VAL A 132 13.67 7.12 3.62
CA VAL A 132 14.55 8.08 2.90
C VAL A 132 14.29 9.55 3.29
N GLY A 133 13.65 9.80 4.44
CA GLY A 133 13.45 11.14 4.99
C GLY A 133 12.15 11.84 4.57
N ASN A 134 11.20 11.15 3.94
CA ASN A 134 9.88 11.69 3.60
C ASN A 134 8.75 10.66 3.75
N ASP A 135 8.76 9.93 4.86
CA ASP A 135 7.85 8.81 5.08
C ASP A 135 6.39 9.26 5.18
N ALA A 136 6.12 10.48 5.66
CA ALA A 136 4.76 11.01 5.75
C ALA A 136 4.10 11.16 4.36
N ALA A 137 4.81 11.71 3.37
CA ALA A 137 4.29 11.81 2.01
C ALA A 137 4.17 10.43 1.34
N CYS A 138 5.07 9.51 1.67
CA CYS A 138 5.03 8.15 1.17
C CYS A 138 3.83 7.37 1.72
N TRP A 139 3.53 7.54 3.01
CA TRP A 139 2.30 7.03 3.61
C TRP A 139 1.07 7.61 2.92
N LYS A 140 1.02 8.92 2.69
CA LYS A 140 -0.10 9.55 1.97
C LYS A 140 -0.30 8.93 0.57
N ARG A 141 0.75 8.85 -0.23
CA ARG A 141 0.68 8.23 -1.58
C ARG A 141 0.27 6.76 -1.50
N PHE A 142 0.77 6.03 -0.50
CA PHE A 142 0.40 4.64 -0.30
C PHE A 142 -1.08 4.48 0.07
N TRP A 143 -1.63 5.36 0.89
CA TRP A 143 -3.06 5.36 1.21
C TRP A 143 -3.93 5.61 -0.02
N GLU A 144 -3.55 6.57 -0.86
CA GLU A 144 -4.20 6.85 -2.14
C GLU A 144 -4.17 5.66 -3.11
N GLU A 145 -3.10 4.86 -3.05
CA GLU A 145 -2.95 3.64 -3.83
C GLU A 145 -3.82 2.49 -3.26
N ILE A 146 -3.82 2.32 -1.94
CA ILE A 146 -4.41 1.14 -1.31
C ILE A 146 -5.92 1.26 -1.08
N LEU A 147 -6.44 2.44 -0.75
CA LEU A 147 -7.87 2.60 -0.51
C LEU A 147 -8.70 2.60 -1.82
N PRO A 148 -9.95 2.13 -1.79
CA PRO A 148 -10.88 2.28 -2.92
C PRO A 148 -11.10 3.76 -3.27
N GLU A 149 -11.38 4.07 -4.53
CA GLU A 149 -11.62 5.46 -4.99
C GLU A 149 -12.76 6.14 -4.22
N ASP A 150 -13.85 5.41 -3.93
CA ASP A 150 -15.00 5.89 -3.14
C ASP A 150 -14.62 6.35 -1.72
N ALA A 151 -13.52 5.82 -1.16
CA ALA A 151 -13.00 6.22 0.15
C ALA A 151 -12.16 7.51 0.08
N ARG A 152 -11.57 7.83 -1.09
CA ARG A 152 -10.75 9.03 -1.31
C ARG A 152 -11.60 10.30 -1.39
N GLU A 153 -12.87 10.19 -1.80
CA GLU A 153 -13.80 11.32 -1.86
C GLU A 153 -14.21 11.83 -0.48
N GLN A 154 -14.18 10.98 0.56
CA GLN A 154 -14.58 11.39 1.93
C GLN A 154 -13.50 12.17 2.69
N ASP A 155 -12.25 12.19 2.22
CA ASP A 155 -11.15 12.98 2.81
C ASP A 155 -10.87 14.30 2.06
N MET A 156 -11.62 14.61 0.98
CA MET A 156 -11.49 15.86 0.21
C MET A 156 -12.49 16.96 0.62
N ASP A 157 -13.39 16.71 1.57
CA ASP A 157 -14.19 17.74 2.23
C ASP A 157 -13.46 18.26 3.50
N GLY A 158 -12.28 18.87 3.29
CA GLY A 158 -11.87 20.00 4.14
C GLY A 158 -12.88 21.14 4.01
N PRO A 159 -12.92 22.13 4.91
CA PRO A 159 -14.01 23.10 4.95
C PRO A 159 -14.19 23.78 3.60
N ARG A 160 -15.28 23.44 2.90
CA ARG A 160 -15.73 24.18 1.72
C ARG A 160 -16.05 25.59 2.20
N ILE A 161 -15.14 26.53 1.97
CA ILE A 161 -15.48 27.95 1.99
C ILE A 161 -16.54 28.09 0.91
N SER A 162 -17.79 28.30 1.33
CA SER A 162 -18.90 28.48 0.41
C SER A 162 -18.63 29.76 -0.38
N PRO A 163 -18.89 29.81 -1.70
CA PRO A 163 -18.65 31.01 -2.53
C PRO A 163 -19.54 32.21 -2.18
N GLN A 164 -20.25 32.18 -1.06
CA GLN A 164 -21.24 33.20 -0.68
C GLN A 164 -20.71 34.25 0.31
N ASP A 165 -19.47 34.13 0.78
CA ASP A 165 -18.81 35.20 1.53
C ASP A 165 -17.98 36.11 0.59
N GLU A 166 -18.65 36.68 -0.42
CA GLU A 166 -18.15 37.85 -1.12
C GLU A 166 -18.20 39.09 -0.18
N PHE A 167 -17.07 39.37 0.46
CA PHE A 167 -16.53 40.72 0.80
C PHE A 167 -17.31 41.63 1.80
N PRO A 168 -16.60 42.43 2.63
CA PRO A 168 -15.99 43.66 2.13
C PRO A 168 -14.60 44.01 2.67
N ARG A 169 -13.72 44.31 1.70
CA ARG A 169 -12.80 45.45 1.59
C ARG A 169 -11.87 45.86 2.75
N LYS A 170 -10.67 46.24 2.28
CA LYS A 170 -9.61 47.08 2.86
C LYS A 170 -8.68 46.37 3.84
N TYR A 171 -7.46 46.05 3.38
CA TYR A 171 -6.27 46.67 3.95
C TYR A 171 -5.25 46.94 2.84
N THR A 172 -4.88 48.21 2.73
CA THR A 172 -3.85 48.76 1.85
C THR A 172 -2.48 48.23 2.23
N CYS A 173 -1.69 47.86 1.22
CA CYS A 173 -0.28 47.54 1.35
C CYS A 173 0.49 48.86 1.52
N THR A 174 1.08 49.10 2.69
CA THR A 174 2.10 50.14 2.88
C THR A 174 3.47 49.49 2.85
N THR A 175 4.23 49.85 1.81
CA THR A 175 5.65 49.58 1.65
C THR A 175 6.45 50.50 2.57
N LYS A 176 7.37 49.93 3.35
CA LYS A 176 8.65 50.55 3.69
C LYS A 176 9.70 49.45 3.86
#